data_AF-A0A812QII1-F1
#
_entry.id   AF-A0A812QII1-F1
#
_cell.length_a   1.000
_cell.length_b   1.000
_cell.length_c   1.000
_cell.angle_alpha   90.00
_cell.angle_beta   90.00
_cell.angle_gamma   90.00
#
_symmetry.space_group_name_H-M   'P 1'
#
loop_
_entity.id
_entity.type
_entity.pdbx_description
1 polymer ?
#
loop_
_entity_poly.entity_id
_entity_poly.type
_entity_poly.pdbx_seq_one_letter_code
_entity_poly.pdbx_strand_id
1 'polypeptide(L)'
;MENIARPEEANNWGTAPTPVPMANASYAASPWDPWSFASRLGLNDEGAQFLASLPEELLKASIQSFDPAGTKDGNVWGRLLGFIRGLWMKRLQLNEEATSCVKNLSEEALMQVMISFHPGPKDGNVSARLLAFAKNLSWSGPMQHQGSYEQTWQDPSAAMPTPSPSAPISYAPPRAQARSASSVVWELATYWQLDQGSIDFLMQLPDEIKWEISTGFNPWGAKDGNIWGRLLGFIRVLVAQWVGWDRTKVEYMKTLPEDQQKEMILTSLHSVYQGYTNQAVWSPPRPSAPSGAPTLQQFVERWGLDERAGQFLQALPHHVLQVVLSAFDASASADGNVLGGSIC
;
A
#
# COMPACT_ATOMS: atom_id res chain seq x y z
N MET A 1 25.19 -30.88 -74.95
CA MET A 1 26.22 -31.76 -74.36
C MET A 1 26.66 -31.02 -73.12
N GLU A 2 26.38 -31.42 -71.89
CA GLU A 2 26.22 -32.75 -71.31
C GLU A 2 25.02 -32.84 -70.39
N ASN A 3 24.57 -34.09 -70.27
CA ASN A 3 23.45 -34.59 -69.52
C ASN A 3 24.06 -35.34 -68.33
N ILE A 4 23.80 -34.91 -67.10
CA ILE A 4 24.14 -35.71 -65.90
C ILE A 4 22.91 -35.77 -65.01
N ALA A 5 22.41 -36.99 -64.88
CA ALA A 5 21.26 -37.37 -64.10
C ALA A 5 21.66 -37.78 -62.66
N ARG A 6 20.62 -37.79 -61.80
CA ARG A 6 20.42 -38.53 -60.53
C ARG A 6 21.00 -37.97 -59.22
N PRO A 7 20.48 -38.37 -58.04
CA PRO A 7 19.22 -39.08 -57.74
C PRO A 7 18.40 -38.54 -56.53
N GLU A 8 17.20 -39.11 -56.39
CA GLU A 8 16.28 -39.19 -55.26
C GLU A 8 16.82 -38.90 -53.84
N GLU A 9 16.25 -37.89 -53.19
CA GLU A 9 16.24 -37.77 -51.73
C GLU A 9 14.96 -38.40 -51.18
N ALA A 10 15.13 -39.55 -50.53
CA ALA A 10 14.09 -40.27 -49.84
C ALA A 10 13.74 -39.59 -48.50
N ASN A 11 12.43 -39.43 -48.28
CA ASN A 11 11.80 -39.07 -47.03
C ASN A 11 12.31 -39.90 -45.84
N ASN A 12 13.01 -39.24 -44.90
CA ASN A 12 13.35 -39.80 -43.59
C ASN A 12 12.52 -39.11 -42.49
N TRP A 13 11.23 -39.44 -42.42
CA TRP A 13 10.35 -39.09 -41.30
C TRP A 13 10.31 -40.28 -40.34
N GLY A 14 11.18 -40.32 -39.33
CA GLY A 14 11.13 -41.46 -38.39
C GLY A 14 12.24 -41.57 -37.36
N THR A 15 12.35 -40.60 -36.45
CA THR A 15 12.72 -40.91 -35.06
C THR A 15 12.23 -39.78 -34.15
N ALA A 16 11.26 -40.07 -33.29
CA ALA A 16 10.86 -39.17 -32.22
C ALA A 16 12.08 -38.94 -31.30
N PRO A 17 12.36 -37.69 -30.87
CA PRO A 17 13.45 -37.42 -29.95
C PRO A 17 13.18 -38.16 -28.64
N THR A 18 14.07 -39.10 -28.30
CA THR A 18 14.16 -39.69 -26.97
C THR A 18 14.24 -38.55 -25.94
N PRO A 19 13.40 -38.55 -24.88
CA PRO A 19 13.48 -37.55 -23.83
C PRO A 19 14.86 -37.64 -23.19
N VAL A 20 15.65 -36.59 -23.41
CA VAL A 20 16.95 -36.44 -22.78
C VAL A 20 16.66 -36.40 -21.27
N PRO A 21 17.21 -37.32 -20.45
CA PRO A 21 17.08 -37.20 -19.01
C PRO A 21 17.67 -35.84 -18.63
N MET A 22 16.84 -34.95 -18.08
CA MET A 22 17.31 -33.72 -17.48
C MET A 22 18.17 -34.10 -16.29
N ALA A 23 19.46 -34.33 -16.57
CA ALA A 23 20.48 -34.39 -15.55
C ALA A 23 20.30 -33.12 -14.72
N ASN A 24 20.02 -33.28 -13.43
CA ASN A 24 20.02 -32.21 -12.45
C ASN A 24 21.34 -31.46 -12.61
N ALA A 25 21.32 -30.39 -13.40
CA ALA A 25 22.41 -29.45 -13.45
C ALA A 25 22.49 -28.94 -12.02
N SER A 26 23.49 -29.40 -11.28
CA SER A 26 23.88 -28.79 -10.02
C SER A 26 24.28 -27.36 -10.38
N TYR A 27 23.29 -26.47 -10.38
CA TYR A 27 23.50 -25.03 -10.40
C TYR A 27 24.32 -24.76 -9.15
N ALA A 28 25.64 -24.67 -9.32
CA ALA A 28 26.52 -24.24 -8.26
C ALA A 28 25.94 -22.91 -7.77
N ALA A 29 25.38 -22.93 -6.55
CA ALA A 29 24.70 -21.78 -5.99
C ALA A 29 25.65 -20.58 -6.10
N SER A 30 25.14 -19.49 -6.67
CA SER A 30 25.92 -18.26 -6.78
C SER A 30 26.50 -17.93 -5.40
N PRO A 31 27.77 -17.49 -5.28
CA PRO A 31 28.32 -17.08 -3.99
C PRO A 31 27.52 -15.92 -3.35
N TRP A 32 26.68 -15.25 -4.16
CA TRP A 32 25.78 -14.17 -3.79
C TRP A 32 24.33 -14.63 -3.52
N ASP A 33 24.08 -15.94 -3.43
CA ASP A 33 22.76 -16.49 -3.18
C ASP A 33 22.25 -16.14 -1.76
N PRO A 34 21.16 -15.36 -1.62
CA PRO A 34 20.68 -14.91 -0.33
C PRO A 34 20.18 -16.06 0.56
N TRP A 35 19.63 -17.13 -0.02
CA TRP A 35 19.20 -18.31 0.75
C TRP A 35 20.36 -19.08 1.34
N SER A 36 21.43 -19.32 0.56
CA SER A 36 22.66 -19.93 1.06
C SER A 36 23.30 -19.09 2.17
N PHE A 37 23.32 -17.76 2.02
CA PHE A 37 23.83 -16.87 3.07
C PHE A 37 22.97 -16.90 4.33
N ALA A 38 21.65 -16.83 4.20
CA ALA A 38 20.70 -16.90 5.31
C ALA A 38 20.83 -18.23 6.09
N SER A 39 20.94 -19.35 5.37
CA SER A 39 21.13 -20.68 5.96
C SER A 39 22.43 -20.77 6.76
N ARG A 40 23.55 -20.22 6.24
CA ARG A 40 24.83 -20.17 6.98
C ARG A 40 24.76 -19.36 8.28
N LEU A 41 23.87 -18.36 8.32
CA LEU A 41 23.65 -17.52 9.49
C LEU A 41 22.57 -18.06 10.45
N GLY A 42 21.90 -19.16 10.09
CA GLY A 42 20.79 -19.71 10.87
C GLY A 42 19.55 -18.82 10.87
N LEU A 43 19.32 -18.05 9.80
CA LEU A 43 18.11 -17.25 9.63
C LEU A 43 16.95 -18.11 9.13
N ASN A 44 15.72 -17.68 9.43
CA ASN A 44 14.49 -18.27 8.91
C ASN A 44 14.21 -17.82 7.46
N ASP A 45 13.15 -18.36 6.86
CA ASP A 45 12.74 -18.05 5.48
C ASP A 45 12.43 -16.56 5.29
N GLU A 46 11.89 -15.90 6.31
CA GLU A 46 11.62 -14.46 6.29
C GLU A 46 12.91 -13.64 6.15
N GLY A 47 13.95 -13.96 6.93
CA GLY A 47 15.25 -13.32 6.80
C GLY A 47 15.89 -13.56 5.42
N ALA A 48 15.73 -14.76 4.86
CA ALA A 48 16.19 -15.07 3.50
C ALA A 48 15.43 -14.26 2.43
N GLN A 49 14.11 -14.15 2.57
CA GLN A 49 13.25 -13.39 1.67
C GLN A 49 13.57 -11.89 1.72
N PHE A 50 13.83 -11.34 2.90
CA PHE A 50 14.30 -9.97 3.06
C PHE A 50 15.62 -9.74 2.31
N LEU A 51 16.61 -10.63 2.52
CA LEU A 51 17.90 -10.55 1.83
C LEU A 51 17.76 -10.61 0.31
N ALA A 52 16.86 -11.45 -0.21
CA ALA A 52 16.56 -11.55 -1.63
C ALA A 52 15.87 -10.30 -2.20
N SER A 53 15.21 -9.50 -1.35
CA SER A 53 14.50 -8.27 -1.74
C SER A 53 15.38 -7.01 -1.65
N LEU A 54 16.61 -7.13 -1.14
CA LEU A 54 17.54 -6.01 -1.04
C LEU A 54 18.07 -5.60 -2.43
N PRO A 55 18.39 -4.32 -2.63
CA PRO A 55 19.20 -3.89 -3.76
C PRO A 55 20.50 -4.72 -3.86
N GLU A 56 20.83 -5.20 -5.06
CA GLU A 56 21.94 -6.15 -5.32
C GLU A 56 23.25 -5.71 -4.66
N GLU A 57 23.58 -4.42 -4.74
CA GLU A 57 24.77 -3.84 -4.14
C GLU A 57 24.80 -3.93 -2.61
N LEU A 58 23.66 -3.77 -1.94
CA LEU A 58 23.55 -3.94 -0.49
C LEU A 58 23.67 -5.41 -0.13
N LEU A 59 23.02 -6.31 -0.89
CA LEU A 59 23.13 -7.74 -0.65
C LEU A 59 24.58 -8.21 -0.76
N LYS A 60 25.27 -7.85 -1.84
CA LYS A 60 26.70 -8.16 -2.02
C LYS A 60 27.55 -7.62 -0.89
N ALA A 61 27.41 -6.34 -0.54
CA ALA A 61 28.16 -5.73 0.57
C ALA A 61 27.88 -6.44 1.91
N SER A 62 26.64 -6.88 2.12
CA SER A 62 26.22 -7.62 3.32
C SER A 62 26.88 -8.99 3.40
N ILE A 63 26.83 -9.75 2.31
CA ILE A 63 27.45 -11.08 2.22
C ILE A 63 28.98 -10.99 2.39
N GLN A 64 29.62 -9.97 1.82
CA GLN A 64 31.08 -9.83 1.86
C GLN A 64 31.62 -9.38 3.22
N SER A 65 30.88 -8.52 3.91
CA SER A 65 31.44 -7.75 5.04
C SER A 65 30.81 -8.08 6.39
N PHE A 66 29.68 -8.77 6.43
CA PHE A 66 29.05 -9.12 7.69
C PHE A 66 29.75 -10.31 8.34
N ASP A 67 30.20 -10.13 9.58
CA ASP A 67 30.81 -11.18 10.40
C ASP A 67 29.91 -11.50 11.61
N PRO A 68 29.33 -12.72 11.68
CA PRO A 68 28.51 -13.13 12.81
C PRO A 68 29.32 -13.49 14.07
N ALA A 69 30.64 -13.70 13.99
CA ALA A 69 31.45 -14.24 15.08
C ALA A 69 31.48 -13.35 16.35
N GLY A 70 31.04 -12.10 16.26
CA GLY A 70 30.93 -11.19 17.40
C GLY A 70 29.68 -11.38 18.29
N THR A 71 28.70 -12.21 17.89
CA THR A 71 27.40 -12.31 18.60
C THR A 71 27.51 -13.15 19.86
N LYS A 72 27.46 -12.51 21.04
CA LYS A 72 27.46 -13.22 22.35
C LYS A 72 26.06 -13.66 22.77
N ASP A 73 25.05 -13.01 22.22
CA ASP A 73 23.64 -13.06 22.60
C ASP A 73 22.79 -13.96 21.70
N GLY A 74 23.39 -14.54 20.64
CA GLY A 74 22.67 -15.36 19.67
C GLY A 74 21.74 -14.58 18.73
N ASN A 75 21.58 -13.27 18.91
CA ASN A 75 20.75 -12.42 18.06
C ASN A 75 21.48 -12.01 16.77
N VAL A 76 21.75 -12.99 15.90
CA VAL A 76 22.43 -12.77 14.62
C VAL A 76 21.60 -11.85 13.71
N TRP A 77 20.28 -12.04 13.69
CA TRP A 77 19.35 -11.27 12.86
C TRP A 77 19.38 -9.77 13.18
N GLY A 78 19.20 -9.39 14.46
CA GLY A 78 19.21 -7.99 14.86
C GLY A 78 20.53 -7.29 14.55
N ARG A 79 21.65 -8.02 14.62
CA ARG A 79 22.97 -7.49 14.22
C ARG A 79 23.12 -7.35 12.71
N LEU A 80 22.67 -8.34 11.95
CA LEU A 80 22.66 -8.28 10.49
C LEU A 80 21.82 -7.11 10.01
N LEU A 81 20.60 -6.95 10.53
CA LEU A 81 19.73 -5.86 10.17
C LEU A 81 20.32 -4.49 10.58
N GLY A 82 20.93 -4.40 11.75
CA GLY A 82 21.68 -3.21 12.19
C GLY A 82 22.84 -2.85 11.25
N PHE A 83 23.58 -3.86 10.77
CA PHE A 83 24.66 -3.69 9.80
C PHE A 83 24.16 -3.23 8.43
N ILE A 84 23.14 -3.90 7.90
CA ILE A 84 22.48 -3.58 6.63
C ILE A 84 21.92 -2.15 6.66
N ARG A 85 21.25 -1.77 7.75
CA ARG A 85 20.79 -0.40 7.99
C ARG A 85 21.93 0.61 7.90
N GLY A 86 23.08 0.32 8.52
CA GLY A 86 24.27 1.17 8.46
C GLY A 86 24.79 1.38 7.02
N LEU A 87 24.90 0.29 6.25
CA LEU A 87 25.30 0.34 4.84
C LEU A 87 24.34 1.17 4.00
N TRP A 88 23.03 0.97 4.20
CA TRP A 88 21.99 1.67 3.46
C TRP A 88 21.96 3.17 3.75
N MET A 89 22.02 3.57 5.02
CA MET A 89 22.07 5.00 5.40
C MET A 89 23.33 5.68 4.83
N LYS A 90 24.49 4.99 4.87
CA LYS A 90 25.74 5.49 4.30
C LYS A 90 25.66 5.66 2.78
N ARG A 91 25.07 4.69 2.08
CA ARG A 91 24.86 4.74 0.62
C ARG A 91 23.99 5.93 0.22
N LEU A 92 22.93 6.19 0.98
CA LEU A 92 21.98 7.28 0.70
C LEU A 92 22.45 8.67 1.16
N GLN A 93 23.55 8.74 1.91
CA GLN A 93 24.06 9.98 2.51
C GLN A 93 22.99 10.74 3.29
N LEU A 94 22.25 10.00 4.13
CA LEU A 94 21.18 10.60 4.93
C LEU A 94 21.73 11.63 5.93
N ASN A 95 20.99 12.70 6.12
CA ASN A 95 21.27 13.66 7.18
C ASN A 95 20.94 13.07 8.57
N GLU A 96 21.27 13.82 9.63
CA GLU A 96 21.07 13.38 11.01
C GLU A 96 19.59 13.13 11.35
N GLU A 97 18.69 13.99 10.85
CA GLU A 97 17.25 13.86 11.07
C GLU A 97 16.68 12.56 10.47
N ALA A 98 16.98 12.28 9.18
CA ALA A 98 16.56 11.06 8.52
C ALA A 98 17.21 9.83 9.15
N THR A 99 18.48 9.92 9.55
CA THR A 99 19.17 8.85 10.29
C THR A 99 18.47 8.53 11.62
N SER A 100 18.10 9.57 12.38
CA SER A 100 17.36 9.40 13.63
C SER A 100 15.99 8.77 13.39
N CYS A 101 15.26 9.23 12.36
CA CYS A 101 13.99 8.64 11.97
C CYS A 101 14.10 7.14 11.67
N VAL A 102 15.05 6.74 10.80
CA VAL A 102 15.29 5.33 10.44
C VAL A 102 15.69 4.47 11.63
N LYS A 103 16.42 5.05 12.61
CA LYS A 103 16.81 4.34 13.83
C LYS A 103 15.63 4.07 14.77
N ASN A 104 14.58 4.88 14.70
CA ASN A 104 13.38 4.79 15.54
C ASN A 104 12.23 4.01 14.90
N LEU A 105 12.39 3.53 13.66
CA LEU A 105 11.39 2.66 13.03
C LEU A 105 11.36 1.29 13.72
N SER A 106 10.17 0.67 13.74
CA SER A 106 10.05 -0.76 14.06
C SER A 106 10.81 -1.58 13.02
N GLU A 107 11.16 -2.81 13.40
CA GLU A 107 11.90 -3.74 12.54
C GLU A 107 11.21 -3.94 11.19
N GLU A 108 9.91 -4.24 11.21
CA GLU A 108 9.09 -4.44 10.03
C GLU A 108 9.01 -3.17 9.15
N ALA A 109 8.81 -2.00 9.76
CA ALA A 109 8.76 -0.74 9.02
C ALA A 109 10.12 -0.40 8.40
N LEU A 110 11.22 -0.68 9.10
CA LEU A 110 12.57 -0.51 8.58
C LEU A 110 12.81 -1.41 7.36
N MET A 111 12.43 -2.69 7.44
CA MET A 111 12.56 -3.62 6.32
C MET A 111 11.77 -3.14 5.09
N GLN A 112 10.52 -2.74 5.28
CA GLN A 112 9.68 -2.19 4.22
C GLN A 112 10.26 -0.92 3.61
N VAL A 113 10.79 -0.02 4.44
CA VAL A 113 11.48 1.18 3.98
C VAL A 113 12.68 0.83 3.12
N MET A 114 13.51 -0.12 3.54
CA MET A 114 14.72 -0.48 2.82
C MET A 114 14.47 -1.19 1.48
N ILE A 115 13.39 -1.98 1.39
CA ILE A 115 12.99 -2.67 0.15
C ILE A 115 12.33 -1.70 -0.83
N SER A 116 11.42 -0.86 -0.34
CA SER A 116 10.49 -0.10 -1.20
C SER A 116 10.97 1.32 -1.53
N PHE A 117 11.90 1.89 -0.76
CA PHE A 117 12.38 3.24 -1.00
C PHE A 117 13.45 3.28 -2.10
N HIS A 118 13.07 3.81 -3.26
CA HIS A 118 13.97 4.02 -4.40
C HIS A 118 14.20 5.53 -4.63
N PRO A 119 15.35 6.09 -4.22
CA PRO A 119 15.68 7.47 -4.56
C PRO A 119 15.94 7.55 -6.07
N GLY A 120 15.15 8.39 -6.76
CA GLY A 120 15.32 8.61 -8.20
C GLY A 120 16.66 9.26 -8.53
N PRO A 121 17.20 9.07 -9.75
CA PRO A 121 18.54 9.53 -10.15
C PRO A 121 18.68 11.07 -10.27
N LYS A 122 17.58 11.83 -10.25
CA LYS A 122 17.55 13.27 -10.54
C LYS A 122 17.23 14.16 -9.34
N ASP A 123 16.99 13.59 -8.16
CA ASP A 123 16.30 14.34 -7.13
C ASP A 123 17.25 14.77 -6.00
N GLY A 124 17.23 16.07 -5.72
CA GLY A 124 17.86 16.64 -4.52
C GLY A 124 17.30 16.05 -3.21
N ASN A 125 17.89 16.48 -2.10
CA ASN A 125 17.56 16.13 -0.71
C ASN A 125 16.82 14.79 -0.48
N VAL A 126 17.53 13.67 -0.71
CA VAL A 126 17.07 12.29 -0.47
C VAL A 126 16.48 12.10 0.94
N SER A 127 17.04 12.80 1.94
CA SER A 127 16.60 12.72 3.33
C SER A 127 15.15 13.18 3.51
N ALA A 128 14.75 14.28 2.86
CA ALA A 128 13.38 14.78 2.95
C ALA A 128 12.35 13.80 2.34
N ARG A 129 12.72 13.17 1.22
CA ARG A 129 11.88 12.16 0.56
C ARG A 129 11.75 10.90 1.40
N LEU A 130 12.85 10.45 1.99
CA LEU A 130 12.82 9.29 2.87
C LEU A 130 11.94 9.56 4.08
N LEU A 131 12.04 10.74 4.70
CA LEU A 131 11.18 11.13 5.81
C LEU A 131 9.71 11.12 5.40
N ALA A 132 9.35 11.63 4.22
CA ALA A 132 7.98 11.58 3.72
C ALA A 132 7.51 10.13 3.48
N PHE A 133 8.37 9.28 2.92
CA PHE A 133 8.08 7.89 2.65
C PHE A 133 7.87 7.06 3.93
N ALA A 134 8.80 7.17 4.88
CA ALA A 134 8.71 6.50 6.18
C ALA A 134 7.46 6.92 6.96
N LYS A 135 7.06 8.20 6.85
CA LYS A 135 5.81 8.71 7.44
C LYS A 135 4.57 8.04 6.85
N ASN A 136 4.55 7.78 5.55
CA ASN A 136 3.42 7.08 4.90
C ASN A 136 3.33 5.60 5.33
N LEU A 137 4.49 4.95 5.54
CA LEU A 137 4.53 3.56 6.00
C LEU A 137 4.08 3.39 7.45
N SER A 138 4.48 4.30 8.36
CA SER A 138 4.01 4.24 9.76
C SER A 138 2.49 4.36 9.91
N TRP A 139 1.82 4.91 8.89
CA TRP A 139 0.38 5.07 8.88
C TRP A 139 -0.39 3.84 8.44
N SER A 140 0.23 2.99 7.63
CA SER A 140 -0.47 1.83 7.09
C SER A 140 -0.79 0.80 8.16
N GLY A 141 -0.25 0.97 9.38
CA GLY A 141 -0.40 0.05 10.50
C GLY A 141 0.14 -1.34 10.17
N PRO A 142 0.39 -2.19 11.17
CA PRO A 142 0.49 -3.61 10.89
C PRO A 142 -0.88 -4.02 10.34
N MET A 143 -0.94 -4.28 9.03
CA MET A 143 -2.05 -5.02 8.45
C MET A 143 -2.06 -6.33 9.25
N GLN A 144 -3.02 -6.48 10.17
CA GLN A 144 -3.09 -7.66 11.03
C GLN A 144 -3.12 -8.89 10.12
N HIS A 145 -1.98 -9.57 10.00
CA HIS A 145 -1.94 -10.95 9.54
C HIS A 145 -2.68 -11.76 10.59
N GLN A 146 -4.00 -11.86 10.41
CA GLN A 146 -4.86 -12.79 11.11
C GLN A 146 -4.46 -14.18 10.61
N GLY A 147 -3.47 -14.78 11.27
CA GLY A 147 -2.86 -16.05 10.90
C GLY A 147 -2.17 -16.69 12.09
N SER A 148 -2.99 -17.15 13.03
CA SER A 148 -2.64 -18.02 14.16
C SER A 148 -1.71 -19.18 13.75
N TYR A 149 -0.60 -19.35 14.47
CA TYR A 149 0.07 -20.64 14.63
C TYR A 149 0.58 -20.84 16.06
N GLU A 150 -0.32 -20.85 17.05
CA GLU A 150 -0.10 -21.73 18.20
C GLU A 150 -0.75 -23.08 17.87
N GLN A 151 0.02 -23.94 17.20
CA GLN A 151 -0.37 -25.33 16.94
C GLN A 151 0.13 -26.18 18.11
N THR A 152 -0.66 -26.21 19.18
CA THR A 152 -0.49 -27.11 20.32
C THR A 152 -0.68 -28.54 19.83
N TRP A 153 0.38 -29.34 19.88
CA TRP A 153 0.31 -30.78 19.64
C TRP A 153 -0.52 -31.44 20.74
N GLN A 154 -1.76 -31.86 20.41
CA GLN A 154 -2.52 -32.81 21.20
C GLN A 154 -2.82 -34.07 20.39
N ASP A 155 -2.39 -35.16 21.00
CA ASP A 155 -2.41 -36.58 20.66
C ASP A 155 -3.82 -37.13 20.33
N PRO A 156 -4.04 -37.96 19.28
CA PRO A 156 -5.33 -38.57 19.02
C PRO A 156 -5.41 -39.99 19.58
N SER A 157 -6.09 -40.17 20.71
CA SER A 157 -6.64 -41.47 21.11
C SER A 157 -7.80 -41.32 22.08
N ALA A 158 -9.04 -41.39 21.57
CA ALA A 158 -10.14 -42.15 22.17
C ALA A 158 -11.46 -41.95 21.40
N ALA A 159 -11.97 -43.08 20.89
CA ALA A 159 -13.36 -43.53 20.80
C ALA A 159 -14.52 -42.54 20.54
N MET A 160 -15.25 -42.84 19.45
CA MET A 160 -16.57 -42.31 19.10
C MET A 160 -17.65 -42.55 20.17
N PRO A 161 -18.72 -41.73 20.16
CA PRO A 161 -20.01 -42.29 19.72
C PRO A 161 -20.79 -41.41 18.73
N THR A 162 -21.60 -42.09 17.92
CA THR A 162 -22.51 -41.62 16.87
C THR A 162 -23.53 -40.55 17.31
N PRO A 163 -23.84 -39.54 16.47
CA PRO A 163 -24.96 -38.63 16.71
C PRO A 163 -26.24 -39.01 15.92
N SER A 164 -27.36 -38.71 16.59
CA SER A 164 -28.75 -38.77 16.13
C SER A 164 -29.08 -37.58 15.20
N PRO A 165 -30.00 -37.71 14.22
CA PRO A 165 -30.31 -36.64 13.27
C PRO A 165 -31.40 -35.69 13.80
N SER A 166 -31.01 -34.48 14.21
CA SER A 166 -31.93 -33.39 14.54
C SER A 166 -31.46 -32.04 14.00
N ALA A 167 -32.34 -31.44 13.19
CA ALA A 167 -32.47 -30.04 12.78
C ALA A 167 -31.38 -29.39 11.89
N PRO A 168 -31.79 -28.66 10.83
CA PRO A 168 -30.88 -27.89 10.00
C PRO A 168 -30.32 -26.68 10.78
N ILE A 169 -29.02 -26.72 11.04
CA ILE A 169 -28.25 -25.58 11.53
C ILE A 169 -28.17 -24.55 10.39
N SER A 170 -28.87 -23.43 10.57
CA SER A 170 -28.76 -22.25 9.71
C SER A 170 -27.41 -21.60 9.96
N TYR A 171 -26.45 -21.84 9.07
CA TYR A 171 -25.16 -21.13 9.05
C TYR A 171 -25.40 -19.71 8.51
N ALA A 172 -25.70 -18.78 9.41
CA ALA A 172 -25.46 -17.37 9.12
C ALA A 172 -23.95 -17.12 9.23
N PRO A 173 -23.28 -16.54 8.21
CA PRO A 173 -21.88 -16.19 8.31
C PRO A 173 -21.66 -15.19 9.46
N PRO A 174 -20.48 -15.18 10.12
CA PRO A 174 -20.17 -14.21 11.16
C PRO A 174 -20.29 -12.80 10.57
N ARG A 175 -21.30 -12.06 11.03
CA ARG A 175 -21.48 -10.66 10.67
C ARG A 175 -20.30 -9.90 11.29
N ALA A 176 -19.36 -9.45 10.46
CA ALA A 176 -18.30 -8.55 10.88
C ALA A 176 -18.97 -7.39 11.65
N GLN A 177 -18.62 -7.24 12.92
CA GLN A 177 -19.21 -6.20 13.77
C GLN A 177 -18.83 -4.86 13.16
N ALA A 178 -19.80 -4.17 12.57
CA ALA A 178 -19.63 -2.82 12.10
C ALA A 178 -19.20 -1.99 13.32
N ARG A 179 -17.94 -1.55 13.35
CA ARG A 179 -17.44 -0.66 14.40
C ARG A 179 -18.37 0.57 14.40
N SER A 180 -18.89 0.91 15.58
CA SER A 180 -19.72 2.10 15.72
C SER A 180 -18.89 3.33 15.34
N ALA A 181 -19.45 4.24 14.54
CA ALA A 181 -18.78 5.48 14.16
C ALA A 181 -18.30 6.30 15.37
N SER A 182 -19.02 6.20 16.50
CA SER A 182 -18.61 6.79 17.77
C SER A 182 -17.28 6.23 18.32
N SER A 183 -17.02 4.94 18.13
CA SER A 183 -15.73 4.31 18.52
C SER A 183 -14.58 4.92 17.74
N VAL A 184 -14.79 5.14 16.44
CA VAL A 184 -13.77 5.69 15.53
C VAL A 184 -13.38 7.10 15.95
N VAL A 185 -14.37 7.95 16.29
CA VAL A 185 -14.11 9.32 16.75
C VAL A 185 -13.30 9.34 18.04
N TRP A 186 -13.61 8.48 19.01
CA TRP A 186 -12.86 8.40 20.28
C TRP A 186 -11.42 7.91 20.08
N GLU A 187 -11.20 6.94 19.18
CA GLU A 187 -9.86 6.45 18.85
C GLU A 187 -9.02 7.58 18.23
N LEU A 188 -9.58 8.32 17.26
CA LEU A 188 -8.92 9.48 16.65
C LEU A 188 -8.62 10.58 17.65
N ALA A 189 -9.60 10.94 18.47
CA ALA A 189 -9.47 11.99 19.47
C ALA A 189 -8.39 11.69 20.50
N THR A 190 -8.34 10.44 20.97
CA THR A 190 -7.31 9.97 21.89
C THR A 190 -5.93 10.02 21.23
N TYR A 191 -5.84 9.54 19.98
CA TYR A 191 -4.58 9.46 19.25
C TYR A 191 -4.00 10.85 18.93
N TRP A 192 -4.85 11.83 18.61
CA TRP A 192 -4.44 13.21 18.28
C TRP A 192 -4.52 14.19 19.45
N GLN A 193 -4.90 13.74 20.64
CA GLN A 193 -5.06 14.56 21.84
C GLN A 193 -6.00 15.76 21.57
N LEU A 194 -7.12 15.51 20.91
CA LEU A 194 -8.12 16.54 20.66
C LEU A 194 -8.78 16.96 21.99
N ASP A 195 -9.08 18.25 22.12
CA ASP A 195 -9.84 18.75 23.26
C ASP A 195 -11.31 18.32 23.18
N GLN A 196 -12.02 18.45 24.31
CA GLN A 196 -13.42 18.02 24.41
C GLN A 196 -14.33 18.75 23.42
N GLY A 197 -14.11 20.05 23.15
CA GLY A 197 -14.93 20.80 22.21
C GLY A 197 -14.77 20.31 20.76
N SER A 198 -13.55 19.92 20.39
CA SER A 198 -13.26 19.25 19.12
C SER A 198 -13.94 17.88 19.01
N ILE A 199 -13.93 17.09 20.09
CA ILE A 199 -14.60 15.79 20.16
C ILE A 199 -16.11 15.93 20.01
N ASP A 200 -16.71 16.86 20.77
CA ASP A 200 -18.15 17.11 20.75
C ASP A 200 -18.62 17.54 19.36
N PHE A 201 -17.81 18.31 18.63
CA PHE A 201 -18.09 18.64 17.23
C PHE A 201 -18.03 17.42 16.32
N LEU A 202 -16.97 16.60 16.40
CA LEU A 202 -16.84 15.39 15.58
C LEU A 202 -17.99 14.41 15.83
N MET A 203 -18.47 14.31 17.06
CA MET A 203 -19.61 13.45 17.41
C MET A 203 -20.92 13.91 16.78
N GLN A 204 -21.09 15.20 16.50
CA GLN A 204 -22.26 15.76 15.82
C GLN A 204 -22.25 15.58 14.30
N LEU A 205 -21.11 15.18 13.72
CA LEU A 205 -21.03 14.91 12.29
C LEU A 205 -21.78 13.61 11.92
N PRO A 206 -22.34 13.51 10.70
CA PRO A 206 -22.89 12.25 10.20
C PRO A 206 -21.82 11.15 10.14
N ASP A 207 -22.26 9.89 10.24
CA ASP A 207 -21.36 8.73 10.32
C ASP A 207 -20.49 8.57 9.07
N GLU A 208 -21.02 8.95 7.91
CA GLU A 208 -20.26 8.92 6.65
C GLU A 208 -19.11 9.93 6.65
N ILE A 209 -19.34 11.12 7.21
CA ILE A 209 -18.30 12.15 7.35
C ILE A 209 -17.26 11.70 8.38
N LYS A 210 -17.68 11.12 9.52
CA LYS A 210 -16.75 10.55 10.52
C LYS A 210 -15.86 9.48 9.91
N TRP A 211 -16.43 8.61 9.09
CA TRP A 211 -15.68 7.57 8.39
C TRP A 211 -14.64 8.14 7.43
N GLU A 212 -15.02 9.10 6.57
CA GLU A 212 -14.09 9.78 5.65
C GLU A 212 -12.98 10.54 6.39
N ILE A 213 -13.28 11.15 7.55
CA ILE A 213 -12.25 11.76 8.40
C ILE A 213 -11.26 10.69 8.89
N SER A 214 -11.76 9.55 9.36
CA SER A 214 -10.91 8.49 9.92
C SER A 214 -9.98 7.83 8.90
N THR A 215 -10.38 7.82 7.64
CA THR A 215 -9.63 7.17 6.56
C THR A 215 -8.82 8.16 5.72
N GLY A 216 -9.27 9.41 5.60
CA GLY A 216 -8.69 10.41 4.71
C GLY A 216 -7.91 11.54 5.38
N PHE A 217 -8.11 11.81 6.68
CA PHE A 217 -7.42 12.91 7.33
C PHE A 217 -5.97 12.57 7.71
N ASN A 218 -5.06 13.49 7.37
CA ASN A 218 -3.64 13.40 7.67
C ASN A 218 -3.16 14.60 8.54
N PRO A 219 -2.90 14.42 9.86
CA PRO A 219 -2.37 15.51 10.71
C PRO A 219 -0.92 15.91 10.42
N TRP A 220 -0.11 15.08 9.75
CA TRP A 220 1.33 15.30 9.67
C TRP A 220 1.71 16.43 8.72
N GLY A 221 2.68 17.25 9.14
CA GLY A 221 3.08 18.49 8.46
C GLY A 221 2.53 19.76 9.10
N ALA A 222 1.81 19.66 10.22
CA ALA A 222 1.46 20.81 11.04
C ALA A 222 2.77 21.42 11.55
N LYS A 223 3.19 22.55 10.98
CA LYS A 223 4.45 23.23 11.38
C LYS A 223 4.39 23.72 12.82
N ASP A 224 3.20 23.94 13.33
CA ASP A 224 2.85 24.54 14.61
C ASP A 224 2.25 23.55 15.62
N GLY A 225 2.09 22.28 15.25
CA GLY A 225 1.39 21.29 16.08
C GLY A 225 -0.12 21.54 16.20
N ASN A 226 -0.71 22.45 15.41
CA ASN A 226 -2.14 22.73 15.42
C ASN A 226 -2.90 21.66 14.61
N ILE A 227 -3.06 20.47 15.19
CA ILE A 227 -3.75 19.34 14.57
C ILE A 227 -5.22 19.69 14.31
N TRP A 228 -5.87 20.34 15.28
CA TRP A 228 -7.28 20.71 15.16
C TRP A 228 -7.56 21.66 14.00
N GLY A 229 -6.77 22.74 13.85
CA GLY A 229 -6.94 23.68 12.74
C GLY A 229 -6.82 23.02 11.36
N ARG A 230 -5.97 21.99 11.25
CA ARG A 230 -5.86 21.17 10.04
C ARG A 230 -7.02 20.22 9.84
N LEU A 231 -7.45 19.54 10.90
CA LEU A 231 -8.61 18.66 10.86
C LEU A 231 -9.85 19.43 10.45
N LEU A 232 -10.09 20.59 11.06
CA LEU A 232 -11.15 21.50 10.67
C LEU A 232 -10.98 21.96 9.21
N GLY A 233 -9.75 22.26 8.78
CA GLY A 233 -9.42 22.50 7.37
C GLY A 233 -9.87 21.39 6.42
N PHE A 234 -9.58 20.14 6.75
CA PHE A 234 -9.97 18.97 5.98
C PHE A 234 -11.50 18.78 5.96
N ILE A 235 -12.15 18.87 7.14
CA ILE A 235 -13.60 18.76 7.27
C ILE A 235 -14.31 19.81 6.41
N ARG A 236 -13.78 21.04 6.34
CA ARG A 236 -14.33 22.09 5.47
C ARG A 236 -14.32 21.70 4.00
N VAL A 237 -13.23 21.13 3.51
CA VAL A 237 -13.12 20.68 2.11
C VAL A 237 -14.08 19.52 1.85
N LEU A 238 -14.13 18.55 2.76
CA LEU A 238 -15.01 17.39 2.68
C LEU A 238 -16.49 17.81 2.66
N VAL A 239 -16.90 18.68 3.57
CA VAL A 239 -18.28 19.19 3.65
C VAL A 239 -18.62 20.06 2.46
N ALA A 240 -17.69 20.89 1.98
CA ALA A 240 -17.90 21.68 0.77
C ALA A 240 -18.22 20.80 -0.44
N GLN A 241 -17.50 19.68 -0.58
CA GLN A 241 -17.75 18.70 -1.62
C GLN A 241 -19.14 18.05 -1.48
N TRP A 242 -19.54 17.71 -0.25
CA TRP A 242 -20.83 17.06 0.03
C TRP A 242 -22.03 17.97 -0.16
N VAL A 243 -21.93 19.22 0.28
CA VAL A 243 -23.02 20.21 0.20
C VAL A 243 -23.04 20.93 -1.16
N GLY A 244 -21.99 20.78 -1.97
CA GLY A 244 -21.84 21.50 -3.24
C GLY A 244 -21.52 22.99 -3.04
N TRP A 245 -20.72 23.32 -2.02
CA TRP A 245 -20.23 24.68 -1.85
C TRP A 245 -19.19 25.02 -2.91
N ASP A 246 -19.29 26.24 -3.44
CA ASP A 246 -18.26 26.79 -4.30
C ASP A 246 -17.03 27.25 -3.49
N ARG A 247 -15.96 27.56 -4.22
CA ARG A 247 -14.71 28.04 -3.63
C ARG A 247 -14.90 29.34 -2.84
N THR A 248 -15.76 30.24 -3.30
CA THR A 248 -16.02 31.53 -2.65
C THR A 248 -16.58 31.33 -1.24
N LYS A 249 -17.52 30.40 -1.09
CA LYS A 249 -18.12 30.05 0.20
C LYS A 249 -17.11 29.37 1.14
N VAL A 250 -16.22 28.53 0.61
CA VAL A 250 -15.12 27.94 1.39
C VAL A 250 -14.12 29.01 1.87
N GLU A 251 -13.75 29.97 1.02
CA GLU A 251 -12.88 31.09 1.41
C GLU A 251 -13.58 32.00 2.44
N TYR A 252 -14.87 32.31 2.27
CA TYR A 252 -15.65 33.06 3.25
C TYR A 252 -15.66 32.37 4.62
N MET A 253 -15.90 31.06 4.65
CA MET A 253 -15.89 30.27 5.89
C MET A 253 -14.54 30.35 6.62
N LYS A 254 -13.41 30.45 5.91
CA LYS A 254 -12.08 30.62 6.56
C LYS A 254 -11.95 31.93 7.33
N THR A 255 -12.75 32.94 7.02
CA THR A 255 -12.72 34.25 7.69
C THR A 255 -13.57 34.30 8.96
N LEU A 256 -14.43 33.30 9.17
CA LEU A 256 -15.32 33.24 10.33
C LEU A 256 -14.55 32.77 11.57
N PRO A 257 -14.97 33.21 12.79
CA PRO A 257 -14.56 32.57 14.04
C PRO A 257 -14.81 31.06 14.02
N GLU A 258 -13.99 30.29 14.73
CA GLU A 258 -14.03 28.82 14.71
C GLU A 258 -15.43 28.27 15.03
N ASP A 259 -16.10 28.80 16.04
CA ASP A 259 -17.43 28.34 16.44
C ASP A 259 -18.48 28.59 15.34
N GLN A 260 -18.37 29.71 14.63
CA GLN A 260 -19.24 30.01 13.48
C GLN A 260 -18.95 29.09 12.29
N GLN A 261 -17.70 28.65 12.10
CA GLN A 261 -17.37 27.64 11.09
C GLN A 261 -18.03 26.30 11.43
N LYS A 262 -17.95 25.87 12.69
CA LYS A 262 -18.59 24.63 13.16
C LYS A 262 -20.10 24.65 12.96
N GLU A 263 -20.74 25.75 13.38
CA GLU A 263 -22.18 25.94 13.20
C GLU A 263 -22.58 25.90 11.72
N MET A 264 -21.86 26.64 10.86
CA MET A 264 -22.13 26.67 9.42
C MET A 264 -22.01 25.28 8.76
N ILE A 265 -21.03 24.47 9.19
CA ILE A 265 -20.85 23.08 8.75
C ILE A 265 -22.06 22.24 9.18
N LEU A 266 -22.40 22.27 10.48
CA LEU A 266 -23.47 21.44 11.04
C LEU A 266 -24.85 21.80 10.46
N THR A 267 -25.18 23.09 10.37
CA THR A 267 -26.46 23.55 9.78
C THR A 267 -26.57 23.13 8.32
N SER A 268 -25.48 23.16 7.57
CA SER A 268 -25.48 22.82 6.15
C SER A 268 -25.60 21.32 5.92
N LEU A 269 -24.90 20.51 6.72
CA LEU A 269 -25.11 19.06 6.73
C LEU A 269 -26.53 18.71 7.16
N HIS A 270 -27.08 19.38 8.17
CA HIS A 270 -28.45 19.15 8.62
C HIS A 270 -29.48 19.47 7.53
N SER A 271 -29.32 20.58 6.81
CA SER A 271 -30.20 20.95 5.69
C SER A 271 -30.14 19.93 4.56
N VAL A 272 -28.94 19.41 4.25
CA VAL A 272 -28.71 18.32 3.31
C VAL A 272 -29.50 17.09 3.80
N TYR A 273 -29.23 16.58 5.00
CA TYR A 273 -29.88 15.37 5.54
C TYR A 273 -31.40 15.49 5.71
N GLN A 274 -31.93 16.64 6.15
CA GLN A 274 -33.39 16.85 6.24
C GLN A 274 -34.08 16.86 4.88
N GLY A 275 -33.39 17.30 3.81
CA GLY A 275 -33.90 17.18 2.45
C GLY A 275 -34.02 15.73 1.98
N TYR A 276 -33.19 14.82 2.50
CA TYR A 276 -33.12 13.42 2.06
C TYR A 276 -34.05 12.47 2.81
N THR A 277 -34.55 12.80 4.00
CA THR A 277 -35.50 11.91 4.71
C THR A 277 -36.86 11.78 4.01
N ASN A 278 -37.13 12.57 2.97
CA ASN A 278 -38.37 12.53 2.19
C ASN A 278 -38.25 11.88 0.80
N GLN A 279 -37.09 11.38 0.37
CA GLN A 279 -36.97 10.56 -0.85
C GLN A 279 -36.13 9.29 -0.60
N ALA A 280 -36.72 8.15 -0.92
CA ALA A 280 -36.15 6.83 -0.72
C ALA A 280 -34.84 6.65 -1.53
N VAL A 281 -33.83 6.12 -0.85
CA VAL A 281 -32.55 5.60 -1.36
C VAL A 281 -31.65 6.68 -2.00
N TRP A 282 -30.94 7.41 -1.13
CA TRP A 282 -29.77 8.17 -1.54
C TRP A 282 -28.52 7.29 -1.47
N SER A 283 -27.80 7.20 -2.58
CA SER A 283 -26.37 6.90 -2.58
C SER A 283 -25.65 8.24 -2.42
N PRO A 284 -24.55 8.33 -1.64
CA PRO A 284 -23.79 9.56 -1.52
C PRO A 284 -23.51 10.13 -2.91
N PRO A 285 -23.47 11.47 -3.08
CA PRO A 285 -23.17 12.07 -4.36
C PRO A 285 -21.70 11.74 -4.55
N ARG A 286 -21.45 10.60 -5.21
CA ARG A 286 -20.19 10.33 -5.84
C ARG A 286 -19.88 11.64 -6.55
N PRO A 287 -18.74 12.30 -6.29
CA PRO A 287 -18.42 13.60 -6.88
C PRO A 287 -18.83 13.49 -8.33
N SER A 288 -19.90 14.20 -8.70
CA SER A 288 -20.50 14.05 -10.01
C SER A 288 -19.36 14.37 -10.94
N ALA A 289 -18.81 13.32 -11.55
CA ALA A 289 -17.69 13.46 -12.43
C ALA A 289 -18.10 14.57 -13.39
N PRO A 290 -17.28 15.61 -13.59
CA PRO A 290 -17.63 16.64 -14.57
C PRO A 290 -18.12 15.91 -15.79
N SER A 291 -19.23 16.34 -16.41
CA SER A 291 -19.95 15.61 -17.47
C SER A 291 -19.11 15.30 -18.73
N GLY A 292 -17.78 15.46 -18.68
CA GLY A 292 -16.79 14.97 -19.62
C GLY A 292 -15.58 14.29 -18.97
N ALA A 293 -15.70 13.69 -17.77
CA ALA A 293 -14.64 12.84 -17.24
C ALA A 293 -14.45 11.66 -18.20
N PRO A 294 -13.22 11.43 -18.69
CA PRO A 294 -12.99 10.40 -19.69
C PRO A 294 -13.38 9.04 -19.10
N THR A 295 -14.21 8.31 -19.83
CA THR A 295 -14.43 6.88 -19.53
C THR A 295 -13.10 6.15 -19.55
N LEU A 296 -13.00 5.01 -18.85
CA LEU A 296 -11.80 4.17 -18.91
C LEU A 296 -11.37 3.88 -20.36
N GLN A 297 -12.35 3.65 -21.24
CA GLN A 297 -12.10 3.39 -22.65
C GLN A 297 -11.50 4.61 -23.37
N GLN A 298 -12.03 5.81 -23.12
CA GLN A 298 -11.44 7.05 -23.63
C GLN A 298 -10.04 7.31 -23.08
N PHE A 299 -9.77 6.92 -21.83
CA PHE A 299 -8.45 7.05 -21.22
C PHE A 299 -7.43 6.09 -21.84
N VAL A 300 -7.80 4.81 -21.99
CA VAL A 300 -6.98 3.78 -22.66
C VAL A 300 -6.67 4.19 -24.09
N GLU A 301 -7.66 4.65 -24.85
CA GLU A 301 -7.50 5.15 -26.22
C GLU A 301 -6.63 6.40 -26.28
N ARG A 302 -6.88 7.39 -25.41
CA ARG A 302 -6.13 8.66 -25.36
C ARG A 302 -4.64 8.45 -25.07
N TRP A 303 -4.30 7.45 -24.26
CA TRP A 303 -2.93 7.19 -23.84
C TRP A 303 -2.27 6.00 -24.56
N GLY A 304 -2.95 5.38 -25.52
CA GLY A 304 -2.43 4.24 -26.27
C GLY A 304 -2.08 3.04 -25.39
N LEU A 305 -2.81 2.84 -24.29
CA LEU A 305 -2.57 1.71 -23.39
C LEU A 305 -2.99 0.41 -24.08
N ASP A 306 -2.23 -0.65 -23.87
CA ASP A 306 -2.57 -1.96 -24.41
C ASP A 306 -3.76 -2.60 -23.66
N GLU A 307 -4.29 -3.69 -24.20
CA GLU A 307 -5.44 -4.39 -23.63
C GLU A 307 -5.17 -4.89 -22.20
N ARG A 308 -3.93 -5.28 -21.90
CA ARG A 308 -3.54 -5.77 -20.56
C ARG A 308 -3.58 -4.64 -19.53
N ALA A 309 -3.06 -3.46 -19.87
CA ALA A 309 -3.14 -2.28 -19.03
C ALA A 309 -4.60 -1.84 -18.83
N GLY A 310 -5.44 -1.93 -19.86
CA GLY A 310 -6.88 -1.69 -19.76
C GLY A 310 -7.57 -2.64 -18.77
N GLN A 311 -7.30 -3.95 -18.87
CA GLN A 311 -7.82 -4.96 -17.95
C GLN A 311 -7.36 -4.73 -16.50
N PHE A 312 -6.09 -4.35 -16.31
CA PHE A 312 -5.56 -4.00 -14.99
C PHE A 312 -6.32 -2.80 -14.39
N LEU A 313 -6.49 -1.72 -15.15
CA LEU A 313 -7.24 -0.54 -14.70
C LEU A 313 -8.70 -0.86 -14.39
N GLN A 314 -9.32 -1.77 -15.15
CA GLN A 314 -10.69 -2.23 -14.91
C GLN A 314 -10.82 -3.06 -13.64
N ALA A 315 -9.78 -3.80 -13.25
CA ALA A 315 -9.75 -4.60 -12.02
C ALA A 315 -9.53 -3.75 -10.75
N LEU A 316 -9.15 -2.47 -10.88
CA LEU A 316 -8.95 -1.59 -9.74
C LEU A 316 -10.28 -1.27 -9.04
N PRO A 317 -10.28 -1.14 -7.69
CA PRO A 317 -11.42 -0.59 -6.97
C PRO A 317 -11.82 0.77 -7.55
N HIS A 318 -13.13 1.01 -7.66
CA HIS A 318 -13.65 2.16 -8.40
C HIS A 318 -13.08 3.51 -7.94
N HIS A 319 -12.85 3.69 -6.64
CA HIS A 319 -12.28 4.93 -6.11
C HIS A 319 -10.82 5.16 -6.56
N VAL A 320 -10.00 4.09 -6.60
CA VAL A 320 -8.62 4.16 -7.10
C VAL A 320 -8.61 4.49 -8.59
N LEU A 321 -9.48 3.84 -9.36
CA LEU A 321 -9.62 4.13 -10.79
C LEU A 321 -9.99 5.59 -11.05
N GLN A 322 -10.91 6.17 -10.28
CA GLN A 322 -11.27 7.59 -10.41
C GLN A 322 -10.09 8.53 -10.12
N VAL A 323 -9.26 8.21 -9.13
CA VAL A 323 -8.04 8.99 -8.84
C VAL A 323 -7.07 8.90 -10.01
N VAL A 324 -6.85 7.71 -10.58
CA VAL A 324 -6.00 7.54 -11.76
C VAL A 324 -6.55 8.34 -12.95
N LEU A 325 -7.84 8.21 -13.25
CA LEU A 325 -8.46 8.89 -14.40
C LEU A 325 -8.45 10.43 -14.27
N SER A 326 -8.49 10.97 -13.05
CA SER A 326 -8.56 12.42 -12.79
C SER A 326 -7.20 13.07 -12.54
N ALA A 327 -6.25 12.36 -11.93
CA ALA A 327 -4.96 12.92 -11.52
C ALA A 327 -3.81 12.59 -12.49
N PHE A 328 -4.00 11.68 -13.44
CA PHE A 328 -2.95 11.30 -14.38
C PHE A 328 -2.65 12.42 -15.39
N ASP A 329 -1.42 12.94 -15.33
CA ASP A 329 -0.89 13.99 -16.20
C ASP A 329 0.37 13.48 -16.91
N ALA A 330 0.26 13.13 -18.20
CA ALA A 330 1.41 12.66 -18.96
C ALA A 330 2.39 13.78 -19.36
N SER A 331 2.03 15.05 -19.19
CA SER A 331 2.93 16.16 -19.51
C SER A 331 4.14 16.23 -18.58
N ALA A 332 4.07 15.57 -17.41
CA ALA A 332 5.18 15.43 -16.49
C ALA A 332 6.29 14.48 -16.98
N SER A 333 6.03 13.67 -18.02
CA SER A 333 7.06 12.80 -18.61
C SER A 333 7.88 13.56 -19.64
N ALA A 334 9.07 14.01 -19.23
CA ALA A 334 9.97 14.85 -20.03
C ALA A 334 10.42 14.25 -21.36
N ASP A 335 10.26 12.93 -21.55
CA ASP A 335 10.81 12.21 -22.69
C ASP A 335 9.75 11.81 -23.73
N GLY A 336 8.47 12.18 -23.54
CA GLY A 336 7.37 11.89 -24.48
C GLY A 336 7.11 10.40 -24.75
N ASN A 337 7.85 9.51 -24.09
CA ASN A 337 7.85 8.08 -24.34
C ASN A 337 7.27 7.38 -23.12
N VAL A 338 5.93 7.34 -23.03
CA VAL A 338 5.23 6.71 -21.89
C VAL A 338 5.27 5.17 -22.00
N LEU A 339 5.51 4.62 -23.20
CA LEU A 339 5.38 3.17 -23.46
C LEU A 339 6.55 2.55 -24.22
N GLY A 340 7.73 3.18 -24.24
CA GLY A 340 8.97 2.53 -24.66
C GLY A 340 8.91 1.78 -26.00
N GLY A 341 8.91 2.49 -27.12
CA GLY A 341 9.45 2.00 -28.40
C GLY A 341 8.59 1.00 -29.19
N SER A 342 8.07 1.46 -30.34
CA SER A 342 7.63 0.57 -31.42
C SER A 342 8.78 -0.29 -31.90
N ILE A 343 8.61 -1.60 -31.81
CA ILE A 343 9.35 -2.58 -32.60
C ILE A 343 8.74 -2.53 -34.01
N CYS A 344 9.49 -1.99 -34.97
CA CYS A 344 9.31 -2.23 -36.40
C CYS A 344 10.40 -3.18 -36.87
#